data_AF-A0A853R263-F1
#
_entry.id   AF-A0A853R263-F1
#
_cell.length_a   1.000
_cell.length_b   1.000
_cell.length_c   1.000
_cell.angle_alpha   90.00
_cell.angle_beta   90.00
_cell.angle_gamma   90.00
#
_symmetry.space_group_name_H-M   'P 1'
#
loop_
_entity.id
_entity.type
_entity.pdbx_description
1 polymer ?
#
loop_
_entity_poly.entity_id
_entity_poly.type
_entity_poly.pdbx_seq_one_letter_code
_entity_poly.pdbx_strand_id
1 'polypeptide(L)'
;MNALPLSTGLPLLRYKEWYLELKADTPDQFQLCCEDKPVFVGQLELINNGLIIDMRSVVWHFRSKQNHLEQWCNIQLNETLSLSMTYTFFQGALVIDYLARNSIPTRLDIRHHITQTDVSHQLATQPEDIISSIKGWQRKRNDQPSEYLIEPVGHGFCEAFSATQWIVLDEKCELKNRT
;
A
#
# COMPACT_ATOMS: atom_id res chain seq x y z
N MET A 1 41.51 -2.93 -9.79
CA MET A 1 40.46 -3.86 -9.34
C MET A 1 39.13 -3.18 -9.62
N ASN A 2 38.39 -3.67 -10.63
CA ASN A 2 37.11 -3.10 -11.01
C ASN A 2 36.04 -3.65 -10.08
N ALA A 3 35.50 -2.80 -9.20
CA ALA A 3 34.25 -3.09 -8.51
C ALA A 3 33.11 -2.81 -9.50
N LEU A 4 32.33 -3.84 -9.79
CA LEU A 4 31.10 -3.77 -10.58
C LEU A 4 30.11 -2.82 -9.90
N PRO A 5 29.32 -2.02 -10.65
CA PRO A 5 28.23 -1.26 -10.06
C PRO A 5 27.17 -2.22 -9.51
N LEU A 6 26.82 -2.06 -8.23
CA LEU A 6 25.67 -2.69 -7.61
C LEU A 6 24.44 -2.41 -8.47
N SER A 7 23.71 -3.46 -8.82
CA SER A 7 22.38 -3.38 -9.44
C SER A 7 21.46 -2.56 -8.51
N THR A 8 21.36 -1.26 -8.76
CA THR A 8 20.38 -0.36 -8.15
C THR A 8 19.03 -0.55 -8.85
N GLY A 9 18.41 -1.70 -8.66
CA GLY A 9 17.02 -1.92 -9.06
C GLY A 9 16.13 -1.40 -7.95
N LEU A 10 15.36 -0.34 -8.21
CA LEU A 10 14.30 0.07 -7.31
C LEU A 10 13.31 -1.10 -7.10
N PRO A 11 12.74 -1.28 -5.90
CA PRO A 11 11.75 -2.31 -5.67
C PRO A 11 10.56 -2.14 -6.64
N LEU A 12 10.45 -3.08 -7.58
CA LEU A 12 9.54 -3.02 -8.72
C LEU A 12 8.69 -4.30 -8.78
N LEU A 13 7.39 -4.13 -9.02
CA LEU A 13 6.46 -5.21 -9.32
C LEU A 13 5.76 -4.91 -10.64
N ARG A 14 5.61 -5.89 -11.54
CA ARG A 14 5.05 -5.69 -12.89
C ARG A 14 3.82 -6.57 -13.14
N TYR A 15 2.87 -6.06 -13.90
CA TYR A 15 1.70 -6.80 -14.41
C TYR A 15 1.25 -6.18 -15.74
N LYS A 16 1.44 -6.90 -16.86
CA LYS A 16 1.22 -6.35 -18.21
C LYS A 16 1.99 -5.03 -18.38
N GLU A 17 1.32 -3.95 -18.80
CA GLU A 17 1.87 -2.60 -18.96
C GLU A 17 1.96 -1.83 -17.63
N TRP A 18 1.40 -2.38 -16.54
CA TRP A 18 1.44 -1.74 -15.23
C TRP A 18 2.70 -2.12 -14.46
N TYR A 19 3.22 -1.17 -13.69
CA TYR A 19 4.23 -1.45 -12.69
C TYR A 19 4.07 -0.58 -11.46
N LEU A 20 4.36 -1.18 -10.30
CA LEU A 20 4.44 -0.50 -9.02
C LEU A 20 5.90 -0.20 -8.71
N GLU A 21 6.17 1.04 -8.32
CA GLU A 21 7.47 1.51 -7.87
C GLU A 21 7.37 1.99 -6.42
N LEU A 22 8.24 1.44 -5.57
CA LEU A 22 8.51 1.98 -4.23
C LEU A 22 9.91 2.58 -4.23
N LYS A 23 10.05 3.81 -3.75
CA LYS A 23 11.35 4.48 -3.69
C LYS A 23 11.87 4.55 -2.27
N ALA A 24 13.17 4.35 -2.09
CA ALA A 24 13.79 4.32 -0.77
C ALA A 24 13.90 5.71 -0.13
N ASP A 25 13.91 6.78 -0.94
CA ASP A 25 13.96 8.18 -0.51
C ASP A 25 12.59 8.76 -0.14
N THR A 26 11.51 8.20 -0.70
CA THR A 26 10.12 8.50 -0.32
C THR A 26 9.38 7.21 0.06
N PRO A 27 9.79 6.54 1.16
CA PRO A 27 9.29 5.21 1.47
C PRO A 27 7.84 5.23 1.94
N ASP A 28 7.32 6.37 2.38
CA ASP A 28 5.91 6.60 2.67
C ASP A 28 5.07 6.81 1.40
N GLN A 29 5.64 6.66 0.21
CA GLN A 29 4.94 6.82 -1.06
C GLN A 29 5.12 5.61 -1.99
N PHE A 30 4.10 5.36 -2.80
CA PHE A 30 4.20 4.50 -3.97
C PHE A 30 3.77 5.23 -5.23
N GLN A 31 4.30 4.79 -6.37
CA GLN A 31 3.82 5.18 -7.69
C GLN A 31 3.35 3.93 -8.43
N LEU A 32 2.12 3.97 -8.92
CA LEU A 32 1.58 2.97 -9.83
C LEU A 32 1.52 3.59 -11.22
N CYS A 33 2.29 3.00 -12.12
CA CYS A 33 2.54 3.52 -13.44
C CYS A 33 1.98 2.58 -14.50
N CYS A 34 1.62 3.15 -15.64
CA CYS A 34 1.22 2.44 -16.85
C CYS A 34 2.20 2.86 -17.96
N GLU A 35 2.87 1.89 -18.57
CA GLU A 35 4.01 2.07 -19.48
C GLU A 35 5.20 2.79 -18.84
N ASP A 36 5.22 4.13 -18.89
CA ASP A 36 6.26 5.01 -18.30
C ASP A 36 5.64 6.25 -17.62
N LYS A 37 4.31 6.25 -17.41
CA LYS A 37 3.58 7.38 -16.84
C LYS A 37 2.99 7.03 -15.47
N PRO A 38 3.19 7.89 -14.44
CA PRO A 38 2.51 7.71 -13.17
C PRO A 38 1.01 7.99 -13.33
N VAL A 39 0.18 6.99 -13.02
CA VAL A 39 -1.28 7.09 -13.08
C VAL A 39 -1.87 7.29 -11.69
N PHE A 40 -1.32 6.59 -10.69
CA PHE A 40 -1.70 6.77 -9.29
C PHE A 40 -0.47 7.00 -8.42
N VAL A 41 -0.64 7.85 -7.41
CA VAL A 41 0.32 8.03 -6.33
C VAL A 41 -0.40 7.78 -5.02
N GLY A 42 0.19 6.94 -4.18
CA GLY A 42 -0.30 6.71 -2.82
C GLY A 42 0.64 7.33 -1.80
N GLN A 43 0.08 8.08 -0.86
CA GLN A 43 0.78 8.59 0.32
C GLN A 43 0.31 7.83 1.56
N LEU A 44 1.22 7.16 2.26
CA LEU A 44 0.93 6.42 3.47
C LEU A 44 0.56 7.39 4.61
N GLU A 45 -0.51 7.06 5.32
CA GLU A 45 -0.91 7.66 6.58
C GLU A 45 -1.04 6.56 7.63
N LEU A 46 -0.35 6.75 8.75
CA LEU A 46 -0.48 5.94 9.95
C LEU A 46 -1.06 6.81 11.07
N ILE A 47 -2.18 6.37 11.64
CA ILE A 47 -2.81 7.00 12.81
C ILE A 47 -2.72 6.02 13.97
N ASN A 48 -2.16 6.46 15.08
CA ASN A 48 -2.08 5.71 16.34
C ASN A 48 -2.83 6.50 17.43
N ASN A 49 -3.91 5.93 17.96
CA ASN A 49 -4.75 6.52 19.00
C ASN A 49 -5.23 7.95 18.65
N GLY A 50 -5.49 8.20 17.36
CA GLY A 50 -5.92 9.50 16.82
C GLY A 50 -4.78 10.46 16.45
N LEU A 51 -3.52 10.09 16.68
CA LEU A 51 -2.35 10.89 16.31
C LEU A 51 -1.72 10.38 15.02
N ILE A 52 -1.48 11.29 14.08
CA ILE A 52 -0.75 10.99 12.85
C ILE A 52 0.73 10.78 13.19
N ILE A 53 1.28 9.64 12.77
CA ILE A 53 2.69 9.32 12.92
C ILE A 53 3.42 9.71 11.64
N ASP A 54 4.50 10.48 11.77
CA ASP A 54 5.37 10.80 10.64
C ASP A 54 6.18 9.57 10.23
N MET A 55 6.00 9.16 8.97
CA MET A 55 6.60 7.96 8.39
C MET A 55 7.89 8.24 7.62
N ARG A 56 8.27 9.52 7.42
CA ARG A 56 9.40 9.92 6.59
C ARG A 56 10.76 9.56 7.19
N SER A 57 10.88 9.63 8.51
CA SER A 57 12.12 9.32 9.22
C SER A 57 12.24 7.85 9.64
N VAL A 58 11.26 7.02 9.30
CA VAL A 58 11.25 5.60 9.66
C VAL A 58 12.21 4.84 8.76
N VAL A 59 12.96 3.90 9.34
CA VAL A 59 13.82 3.00 8.58
C VAL A 59 12.97 1.88 7.99
N TRP A 60 12.88 1.86 6.66
CA TRP A 60 12.12 0.88 5.91
C TRP A 60 13.00 -0.21 5.32
N HIS A 61 12.44 -1.41 5.29
CA HIS A 61 13.00 -2.55 4.60
C HIS A 61 12.07 -2.96 3.47
N PHE A 62 12.67 -3.44 2.38
CA PHE A 62 11.95 -3.84 1.18
C PHE A 62 12.40 -5.22 0.74
N ARG A 63 11.47 -6.01 0.19
CA ARG A 63 11.75 -7.31 -0.40
C ARG A 63 10.86 -7.53 -1.61
N SER A 64 11.48 -7.65 -2.77
CA SER A 64 10.79 -8.10 -3.99
C SER A 64 10.82 -9.63 -4.07
N LYS A 65 9.67 -10.24 -4.33
CA LYS A 65 9.53 -11.63 -4.75
C LYS A 65 8.84 -11.65 -6.11
N GLN A 66 8.80 -12.81 -6.76
CA GLN A 66 8.29 -12.95 -8.14
C GLN A 66 6.90 -12.30 -8.36
N ASN A 67 5.98 -12.41 -7.40
CA ASN A 67 4.59 -11.99 -7.57
C ASN A 67 4.13 -10.92 -6.58
N HIS A 68 4.99 -10.47 -5.68
CA HIS A 68 4.63 -9.46 -4.69
C HIS A 68 5.84 -8.69 -4.22
N LEU A 69 5.58 -7.49 -3.73
CA LEU A 69 6.56 -6.62 -3.10
C LEU A 69 6.16 -6.45 -1.63
N GLU A 70 7.12 -6.55 -0.73
CA GLU A 70 6.89 -6.32 0.69
C GLU A 70 7.68 -5.10 1.16
N GLN A 71 7.07 -4.36 2.06
CA GLN A 71 7.64 -3.21 2.73
C GLN A 71 7.33 -3.29 4.21
N TRP A 72 8.33 -3.19 5.09
CA TRP A 72 8.10 -3.28 6.53
C TRP A 72 9.06 -2.41 7.33
N CYS A 73 8.65 -2.09 8.55
CA CYS A 73 9.45 -1.33 9.51
C CYS A 73 9.03 -1.66 10.95
N ASN A 74 9.86 -1.26 11.90
CA ASN A 74 9.50 -1.23 13.32
C ASN A 74 9.66 0.21 13.84
N ILE A 75 8.66 0.71 14.56
CA ILE A 75 8.60 2.08 15.09
C ILE A 75 8.55 2.00 16.61
N GLN A 76 9.36 2.80 17.31
CA GLN A 76 9.31 2.90 18.76
C GLN A 76 8.36 4.03 19.18
N LEU A 77 7.16 3.70 19.67
CA LEU A 77 6.12 4.64 20.09
C LEU A 77 5.73 4.40 21.57
N ASN A 78 6.73 4.34 22.45
CA ASN A 78 6.74 3.72 23.79
C ASN A 78 6.94 2.20 23.73
N GLU A 79 6.11 1.52 22.95
CA GLU A 79 6.24 0.10 22.59
C GLU A 79 6.65 -0.05 21.11
N THR A 80 7.09 -1.25 20.74
CA THR A 80 7.47 -1.56 19.36
C THR A 80 6.24 -1.84 18.50
N LEU A 81 5.92 -0.93 17.59
CA LEU A 81 4.94 -1.15 16.53
C LEU A 81 5.64 -1.76 15.31
N SER A 82 5.29 -2.99 14.96
CA SER A 82 5.74 -3.62 13.71
C SER A 82 4.70 -3.37 12.63
N LEU A 83 5.11 -2.81 11.49
CA LEU A 83 4.25 -2.52 10.34
C LEU A 83 4.78 -3.27 9.12
N SER A 84 3.89 -3.93 8.40
CA SER A 84 4.17 -4.61 7.14
C SER A 84 3.09 -4.29 6.12
N MET A 85 3.51 -4.07 4.87
CA MET A 85 2.67 -3.89 3.71
C MET A 85 3.09 -4.86 2.62
N THR A 86 2.13 -5.51 1.99
CA THR A 86 2.36 -6.40 0.86
C THR A 86 1.57 -5.92 -0.33
N TYR A 87 2.25 -5.74 -1.46
CA TYR A 87 1.69 -5.30 -2.72
C TYR A 87 1.67 -6.46 -3.70
N THR A 88 0.53 -6.74 -4.30
CA THR A 88 0.34 -7.85 -5.25
C THR A 88 -0.56 -7.42 -6.40
N PHE A 89 -0.27 -7.82 -7.62
CA PHE A 89 -1.25 -7.74 -8.70
C PHE A 89 -2.12 -9.01 -8.71
N PHE A 90 -3.43 -8.84 -8.57
CA PHE A 90 -4.37 -9.94 -8.54
C PHE A 90 -5.68 -9.55 -9.23
N GLN A 91 -6.13 -10.41 -10.17
CA GLN A 91 -7.40 -10.23 -10.90
C GLN A 91 -7.62 -8.82 -11.49
N GLY A 92 -6.59 -8.23 -12.08
CA GLY A 92 -6.69 -6.90 -12.69
C GLY A 92 -6.72 -5.75 -11.67
N ALA A 93 -6.31 -5.98 -10.43
CA ALA A 93 -6.16 -4.94 -9.41
C ALA A 93 -4.75 -4.97 -8.80
N LEU A 94 -4.26 -3.81 -8.38
CA LEU A 94 -3.23 -3.74 -7.35
C LEU A 94 -3.90 -3.93 -5.99
N VAL A 95 -3.45 -4.94 -5.24
CA VAL A 95 -3.87 -5.24 -3.87
C VAL A 95 -2.77 -4.81 -2.91
N ILE A 96 -3.14 -4.07 -1.87
CA ILE A 96 -2.25 -3.62 -0.80
C ILE A 96 -2.81 -4.15 0.52
N ASP A 97 -2.11 -5.12 1.09
CA ASP A 97 -2.43 -5.67 2.41
C ASP A 97 -1.58 -4.99 3.47
N TYR A 98 -2.23 -4.49 4.52
CA TYR A 98 -1.62 -3.86 5.67
C TYR A 98 -1.73 -4.79 6.87
N LEU A 99 -0.63 -4.93 7.60
CA LEU A 99 -0.58 -5.64 8.86
C LEU A 99 0.23 -4.84 9.85
N ALA A 100 -0.31 -4.61 11.04
CA ALA A 100 0.44 -4.07 12.15
C ALA A 100 0.26 -4.88 13.42
N ARG A 101 1.36 -5.02 14.14
CA ARG A 101 1.45 -5.78 15.39
C ARG A 101 2.03 -4.89 16.47
N ASN A 102 1.43 -4.96 17.65
CA ASN A 102 1.90 -4.23 18.82
C ASN A 102 1.83 -5.14 20.05
N SER A 103 2.65 -4.86 21.06
CA SER A 103 2.62 -5.55 22.36
C SER A 103 1.39 -5.14 23.20
N ILE A 104 0.81 -3.97 22.91
CA ILE A 104 -0.37 -3.45 23.62
C ILE A 104 -1.53 -3.19 22.65
N PRO A 105 -2.79 -3.42 23.09
CA PRO A 105 -3.97 -3.02 22.34
C PRO A 105 -3.90 -1.52 21.99
N THR A 106 -4.02 -1.20 20.71
CA THR A 106 -3.87 0.16 20.19
C THR A 106 -4.90 0.42 19.10
N ARG A 107 -5.51 1.61 19.07
CA ARG A 107 -6.39 1.99 17.97
C ARG A 107 -5.54 2.48 16.81
N LEU A 108 -5.35 1.62 15.81
CA LEU A 108 -4.57 1.93 14.63
C LEU A 108 -5.48 2.14 13.41
N ASP A 109 -5.08 3.08 12.56
CA ASP A 109 -5.55 3.18 11.18
C ASP A 109 -4.33 3.32 10.27
N ILE A 110 -4.25 2.48 9.24
CA ILE A 110 -3.21 2.50 8.22
C ILE A 110 -3.89 2.47 6.88
N ARG A 111 -3.50 3.41 6.02
CA ARG A 111 -4.00 3.50 4.65
C ARG A 111 -3.06 4.31 3.77
N HIS A 112 -3.11 4.06 2.48
CA HIS A 112 -2.66 5.03 1.51
C HIS A 112 -3.80 5.98 1.12
N HIS A 113 -3.50 7.28 1.12
CA HIS A 113 -4.27 8.29 0.40
C HIS A 113 -3.87 8.23 -1.07
N ILE A 114 -4.76 7.70 -1.89
CA ILE A 114 -4.48 7.42 -3.30
C ILE A 114 -5.05 8.55 -4.15
N THR A 115 -4.19 9.20 -4.91
CA THR A 115 -4.56 10.25 -5.86
C THR A 115 -4.28 9.77 -7.27
N GLN A 116 -5.25 9.97 -8.17
CA GLN A 116 -5.07 9.74 -9.59
C GLN A 116 -4.43 10.97 -10.23
N THR A 117 -3.26 10.80 -10.83
CA THR A 117 -2.48 11.89 -11.46
C THR A 117 -2.81 12.06 -12.94
N ASP A 118 -3.23 10.99 -13.62
CA ASP A 118 -3.64 11.05 -15.03
C ASP A 118 -5.16 10.86 -15.19
N VAL A 119 -5.83 11.96 -15.57
CA VAL A 119 -7.28 12.06 -15.79
C VAL A 119 -7.74 11.22 -16.99
N SER A 120 -6.84 10.89 -17.94
CA SER A 120 -7.18 10.07 -19.10
C SER A 120 -7.50 8.62 -18.76
N HIS A 121 -7.02 8.16 -17.60
CA HIS A 121 -7.35 6.87 -17.01
C HIS A 121 -8.57 6.95 -16.07
N GLN A 122 -9.36 8.03 -16.10
CA GLN A 122 -10.66 8.02 -15.45
C GLN A 122 -11.51 6.96 -16.15
N LEU A 123 -11.91 5.93 -15.40
CA LEU A 123 -12.87 4.92 -15.86
C LEU A 123 -14.07 5.64 -16.49
N ALA A 124 -14.12 5.62 -17.83
CA ALA A 124 -15.18 6.21 -18.63
C ALA A 124 -16.42 5.31 -18.56
N THR A 125 -16.99 5.18 -17.38
CA THR A 125 -18.22 4.42 -17.15
C THR A 125 -19.24 5.40 -16.56
N GLN A 126 -20.49 5.35 -17.01
CA GLN A 126 -21.51 6.29 -16.55
C GLN A 126 -21.65 6.25 -15.02
N PRO A 127 -21.87 7.40 -14.36
CA PRO A 127 -21.89 7.48 -12.90
C PRO A 127 -22.87 6.48 -12.24
N GLU A 128 -23.93 6.05 -12.94
CA GLU A 128 -24.94 5.13 -12.40
C GLU A 128 -24.51 3.65 -12.41
N ASP A 129 -23.73 3.21 -13.40
CA ASP A 129 -23.15 1.86 -13.44
C ASP A 129 -21.87 1.76 -12.60
N ILE A 130 -21.18 2.89 -12.43
CA ILE A 130 -20.16 3.10 -11.40
C ILE A 130 -20.80 3.01 -10.01
N ILE A 131 -21.93 3.61 -9.72
CA ILE A 131 -22.51 3.49 -8.37
C ILE A 131 -22.97 2.05 -8.03
N SER A 132 -23.16 1.17 -9.02
CA SER A 132 -23.45 -0.25 -8.79
C SER A 132 -22.20 -1.16 -8.82
N SER A 133 -21.17 -0.85 -9.61
CA SER A 133 -19.88 -1.60 -9.70
C SER A 133 -18.71 -1.00 -8.89
N ILE A 134 -18.70 0.32 -8.73
CA ILE A 134 -17.86 1.21 -7.91
C ILE A 134 -18.61 1.58 -6.60
N LYS A 135 -19.26 0.58 -6.00
CA LYS A 135 -19.27 0.47 -4.53
C LYS A 135 -17.91 0.02 -3.98
N GLY A 136 -16.95 -0.25 -4.87
CA GLY A 136 -15.69 -0.97 -4.70
C GLY A 136 -14.45 -0.17 -4.31
N TRP A 137 -14.55 1.10 -3.89
CA TRP A 137 -13.49 1.72 -3.08
C TRP A 137 -13.59 1.18 -1.64
N GLN A 138 -13.55 -0.13 -1.50
CA GLN A 138 -13.76 -0.80 -0.23
C GLN A 138 -12.40 -1.05 0.36
N ARG A 139 -11.87 -0.08 1.12
CA ARG A 139 -10.95 -0.44 2.19
C ARG A 139 -11.71 -1.42 3.08
N LYS A 140 -11.30 -2.68 3.08
CA LYS A 140 -11.86 -3.66 4.01
C LYS A 140 -10.91 -3.71 5.20
N ARG A 141 -11.36 -3.18 6.32
CA ARG A 141 -10.74 -3.55 7.59
C ARG A 141 -11.11 -5.00 7.81
N ASN A 142 -10.11 -5.86 8.00
CA ASN A 142 -10.42 -7.21 8.46
C ASN A 142 -10.87 -7.03 9.91
N ASP A 143 -12.15 -7.26 10.18
CA ASP A 143 -12.77 -7.03 11.49
C ASP A 143 -12.14 -7.98 12.52
N GLN A 144 -10.97 -7.56 13.03
CA GLN A 144 -10.51 -7.88 14.36
C GLN A 144 -10.60 -6.61 15.20
N PRO A 145 -11.25 -6.69 16.35
CA PRO A 145 -11.80 -5.52 17.00
C PRO A 145 -10.71 -4.77 17.75
N SER A 146 -10.43 -3.54 17.34
CA SER A 146 -9.83 -2.53 18.23
C SER A 146 -10.77 -2.12 19.39
N GLU A 147 -11.92 -2.79 19.55
CA GLU A 147 -12.90 -2.56 20.60
C GLU A 147 -12.76 -3.50 21.80
N TYR A 148 -11.94 -4.54 21.70
CA TYR A 148 -11.67 -5.41 22.84
C TYR A 148 -10.37 -5.00 23.52
N LEU A 149 -10.53 -4.24 24.61
CA LEU A 149 -9.58 -4.19 25.73
C LEU A 149 -9.52 -5.58 26.40
N ILE A 150 -9.20 -6.65 25.65
CA ILE A 150 -8.88 -7.94 26.25
C ILE A 150 -7.43 -7.81 26.71
N GLU A 151 -7.24 -7.88 28.03
CA GLU A 151 -5.92 -8.02 28.63
C GLU A 151 -5.17 -9.17 27.93
N PRO A 152 -3.96 -8.92 27.38
CA PRO A 152 -3.24 -9.94 26.64
C PRO A 152 -2.87 -11.09 27.59
N VAL A 153 -3.43 -12.28 27.33
CA VAL A 153 -2.99 -13.53 27.95
C VAL A 153 -1.70 -13.97 27.24
N GLY A 154 -0.57 -13.36 27.63
CA GLY A 154 0.76 -13.76 27.21
C GLY A 154 1.67 -12.60 26.79
N HIS A 155 2.96 -12.74 27.10
CA HIS A 155 4.01 -11.85 26.60
C HIS A 155 4.28 -12.15 25.11
N GLY A 156 3.70 -11.38 24.19
CA GLY A 156 3.91 -11.57 22.75
C GLY A 156 3.23 -10.50 21.90
N PHE A 157 3.69 -10.36 20.66
CA PHE A 157 3.06 -9.47 19.67
C PHE A 157 1.65 -9.95 19.34
N CYS A 158 0.65 -9.09 19.54
CA CYS A 158 -0.71 -9.32 19.08
C CYS A 158 -0.94 -8.57 17.75
N GLU A 159 -1.76 -9.16 16.86
CA GLU A 159 -2.25 -8.42 15.69
C GLU A 159 -3.09 -7.23 16.19
N ALA A 160 -2.60 -6.02 15.91
CA ALA A 160 -3.24 -4.79 16.34
C ALA A 160 -4.12 -4.20 15.23
N PHE A 161 -3.81 -4.53 13.97
CA PHE A 161 -4.53 -4.05 12.81
C PHE A 161 -4.24 -4.90 11.58
N SER A 162 -5.27 -5.16 10.78
CA SER A 162 -5.12 -5.55 9.39
C SER A 162 -6.20 -4.93 8.51
N ALA A 163 -5.82 -4.57 7.29
CA ALA A 163 -6.72 -4.04 6.29
C ALA A 163 -6.19 -4.36 4.90
N THR A 164 -7.07 -4.27 3.91
CA THR A 164 -6.67 -4.37 2.51
C THR A 164 -7.25 -3.18 1.73
N GLN A 165 -6.46 -2.62 0.81
CA GLN A 165 -6.90 -1.64 -0.19
C GLN A 165 -6.62 -2.16 -1.60
N TRP A 166 -7.45 -1.74 -2.54
CA TRP A 166 -7.37 -2.16 -3.94
C TRP A 166 -7.38 -0.95 -4.87
N ILE A 167 -6.65 -1.05 -5.98
CA ILE A 167 -6.76 -0.16 -7.15
C ILE A 167 -7.11 -1.04 -8.34
N VAL A 168 -8.32 -0.89 -8.87
CA VAL A 168 -8.74 -1.62 -10.08
C VAL A 168 -8.03 -0.99 -11.28
N LEU A 169 -7.39 -1.82 -12.09
CA LEU A 169 -6.64 -1.41 -13.27
C LEU A 169 -7.56 -1.49 -14.49
N ASP A 170 -7.47 -0.50 -15.37
CA ASP A 170 -8.09 -0.62 -16.69
C ASP A 170 -7.35 -1.69 -17.51
N GLU A 171 -8.11 -2.48 -18.26
CA GLU A 171 -7.59 -3.51 -19.17
C GLU A 171 -6.80 -2.91 -20.34
N LYS A 172 -7.01 -1.62 -20.63
CA LYS A 172 -6.34 -0.91 -21.72
C LYS A 172 -5.42 0.17 -21.19
N CYS A 173 -4.12 -0.14 -21.13
CA CYS A 173 -3.09 0.90 -21.19
C CYS A 173 -2.95 1.48 -22.62
N GLU A 174 -3.75 1.01 -23.58
CA GLU A 174 -3.68 1.43 -24.98
C GLU A 174 -4.17 2.89 -25.15
N LEU A 175 -3.19 3.79 -25.19
CA LEU A 175 -3.14 5.04 -25.93
C LEU A 175 -4.44 5.45 -26.63
N LYS A 176 -5.21 6.33 -25.99
CA LYS A 176 -6.06 7.30 -26.70
C LYS A 176 -5.22 8.45 -27.31
N ASN A 177 -4.02 8.17 -27.79
CA ASN A 177 -3.24 9.10 -28.63
C ASN A 177 -3.39 8.70 -30.09
N ARG A 178 -4.61 8.82 -30.61
CA ARG A 178 -4.87 8.93 -32.05
C ARG A 178 -5.96 9.97 -32.25
N THR A 179 -5.56 11.23 -32.31
CA THR A 179 -6.17 12.20 -33.22
C THR A 179 -5.17 13.30 -33.52
#